data_AF-A0A7J6DE21-F1
#
_entry.id   AF-A0A7J6DE21-F1
#
_cell.length_a   1.000
_cell.length_b   1.000
_cell.length_c   1.000
_cell.angle_alpha   90.00
_cell.angle_beta   90.00
_cell.angle_gamma   90.00
#
_symmetry.space_group_name_H-M   'P 1'
#
loop_
_entity.id
_entity.type
_entity.pdbx_description
1 polymer ?
#
loop_
_entity_poly.entity_id
_entity_poly.type
_entity_poly.pdbx_seq_one_letter_code
_entity_poly.pdbx_strand_id
1 'polypeptide(L)'
;MDLHSVILFCASAAAAFGNVIKPNKTDVFAEEGSSVTLSCSFSASGGSDNLHWYRQYGRSKPEFLVLTYSNAKEAQRSVEDPRFSVNIPKREHVILEISSAAVSDSALYYCALRPTVTGNTSTLYKTSYSERQERNTETEMKTERNKL
;
A
#
# COMPACT_ATOMS: atom_id res chain seq x y z
N MET A 1 23.73 2.28 -28.39
CA MET A 1 22.65 3.02 -27.71
C MET A 1 22.03 2.03 -26.75
N ASP A 2 22.63 1.90 -25.56
CA ASP A 2 22.24 0.90 -24.57
C ASP A 2 20.88 1.27 -23.97
N LEU A 3 19.87 0.52 -24.37
CA LEU A 3 18.49 0.68 -23.92
C LEU A 3 18.37 0.09 -22.52
N HIS A 4 18.84 0.83 -21.51
CA HIS A 4 18.53 0.54 -20.12
C HIS A 4 17.00 0.64 -19.98
N SER A 5 16.35 -0.46 -19.58
CA SER A 5 14.91 -0.55 -19.42
C SER A 5 14.41 0.53 -18.45
N VAL A 6 13.78 1.57 -18.99
CA VAL A 6 13.18 2.67 -18.22
C VAL A 6 11.78 2.26 -17.79
N ILE A 7 11.62 1.93 -16.50
CA ILE A 7 10.34 1.48 -15.92
C ILE A 7 9.49 2.70 -15.56
N LEU A 8 8.30 2.83 -16.14
CA LEU A 8 7.38 3.95 -15.87
C LEU A 8 6.42 3.58 -14.74
N PHE A 9 6.52 4.30 -13.62
CA PHE A 9 5.56 4.26 -12.54
C PHE A 9 4.66 5.48 -12.62
N CYS A 10 3.46 5.34 -13.20
CA CYS A 10 2.48 6.41 -13.14
C CYS A 10 1.82 6.39 -11.75
N ALA A 11 1.57 7.55 -11.15
CA ALA A 11 0.83 7.64 -9.89
C ALA A 11 -0.37 8.57 -10.05
N SER A 12 -1.55 8.13 -9.59
CA SER A 12 -2.77 8.94 -9.68
C SER A 12 -3.58 8.91 -8.39
N ALA A 13 -4.36 9.98 -8.18
CA ALA A 13 -5.13 10.22 -6.97
C ALA A 13 -6.63 10.00 -7.22
N ALA A 14 -7.30 9.33 -6.28
CA ALA A 14 -8.76 9.35 -6.16
C ALA A 14 -9.13 10.20 -4.93
N ALA A 15 -9.99 11.21 -5.12
CA ALA A 15 -10.47 12.08 -4.04
C ALA A 15 -11.83 11.62 -3.52
N ALA A 16 -12.01 11.66 -2.19
CA ALA A 16 -13.31 11.57 -1.53
C ALA A 16 -13.46 12.75 -0.57
N PHE A 17 -14.70 13.19 -0.34
CA PHE A 17 -15.07 14.39 0.41
C PHE A 17 -14.21 14.63 1.67
N GLY A 18 -13.52 15.77 1.71
CA GLY A 18 -12.81 16.30 2.87
C GLY A 18 -11.31 15.98 2.96
N ASN A 19 -10.86 14.82 2.47
CA ASN A 19 -9.44 14.44 2.55
C ASN A 19 -8.82 14.30 1.17
N VAL A 20 -7.74 15.05 0.95
CA VAL A 20 -6.97 15.03 -0.30
C VAL A 20 -5.80 14.08 -0.13
N ILE A 21 -5.64 13.10 -1.03
CA ILE A 21 -4.38 12.36 -1.21
C ILE A 21 -3.88 12.61 -2.63
N LYS A 22 -2.59 12.89 -2.78
CA LYS A 22 -1.97 13.21 -4.07
C LYS A 22 -0.58 12.57 -4.17
N PRO A 23 -0.24 11.99 -5.33
CA PRO A 23 1.13 11.57 -5.58
C PRO A 23 2.05 12.79 -5.66
N ASN A 24 3.26 12.65 -5.13
CA ASN A 24 4.26 13.71 -5.15
C ASN A 24 5.00 13.80 -6.49
N LYS A 25 5.02 12.70 -7.23
CA LYS A 25 5.50 12.61 -8.61
C LYS A 25 4.49 11.78 -9.40
N THR A 26 4.15 12.24 -10.60
CA THR A 26 3.25 11.51 -11.50
C THR A 26 3.96 10.36 -12.16
N ASP A 27 5.26 10.50 -12.41
CA ASP A 27 6.07 9.52 -13.14
C ASP A 27 7.40 9.33 -12.40
N VAL A 28 7.76 8.07 -12.13
CA VAL A 28 9.06 7.69 -11.58
C VAL A 28 9.68 6.69 -12.54
N PHE A 29 10.98 6.85 -12.77
CA PHE A 29 11.79 6.01 -13.64
C PHE A 29 12.87 5.32 -12.83
N ALA A 30 13.10 4.05 -13.15
CA ALA A 30 14.06 3.23 -12.45
C ALA A 30 14.69 2.20 -13.39
N GLU A 31 15.91 1.81 -13.06
CA GLU A 31 16.60 0.69 -13.68
C GLU A 31 16.23 -0.61 -12.95
N GLU A 32 16.26 -1.72 -13.68
CA GLU A 32 16.08 -3.03 -13.08
C GLU A 32 17.11 -3.30 -11.98
N GLY A 33 16.67 -3.91 -10.88
CA GLY A 33 17.48 -4.17 -9.70
C GLY A 33 17.56 -3.01 -8.71
N SER A 34 17.28 -1.76 -9.13
CA SER A 34 17.37 -0.58 -8.27
C SER A 34 16.21 -0.47 -7.27
N SER A 35 16.42 0.24 -6.15
CA SER A 35 15.35 0.58 -5.21
C SER A 35 14.53 1.76 -5.71
N VAL A 36 13.21 1.65 -5.65
CA VAL A 36 12.26 2.67 -6.14
C VAL A 36 11.41 3.18 -5.01
N THR A 37 11.22 4.49 -4.96
CA THR A 37 10.37 5.16 -3.98
C THR A 37 9.24 5.91 -4.68
N LEU A 38 8.01 5.46 -4.45
CA LEU A 38 6.79 6.19 -4.78
C LEU A 38 6.25 6.86 -3.52
N SER A 39 5.69 8.05 -3.64
CA SER A 39 5.20 8.76 -2.46
C SER A 39 3.95 9.57 -2.73
N CYS A 40 3.12 9.66 -1.70
CA CYS A 40 1.93 10.50 -1.68
C CYS A 40 1.89 11.39 -0.45
N SER A 41 1.36 12.59 -0.64
CA SER A 41 0.98 13.51 0.43
C SER A 41 -0.53 13.45 0.63
N PHE A 42 -0.95 13.50 1.89
CA PHE A 42 -2.37 13.42 2.22
C PHE A 42 -2.74 14.35 3.37
N SER A 43 -3.99 14.83 3.41
CA SER A 43 -4.50 15.59 4.56
C SER A 43 -5.05 14.63 5.61
N ALA A 44 -4.45 14.63 6.80
CA ALA A 44 -4.86 13.78 7.91
C ALA A 44 -6.14 14.31 8.56
N SER A 45 -7.06 13.40 8.92
CA SER A 45 -8.33 13.75 9.58
C SER A 45 -8.22 13.90 11.11
N GLY A 46 -7.00 13.92 11.65
CA GLY A 46 -6.71 13.99 13.08
C GLY A 46 -6.74 12.63 13.80
N GLY A 47 -7.26 11.58 13.17
CA GLY A 47 -7.24 10.20 13.66
C GLY A 47 -6.20 9.30 12.99
N SER A 48 -6.27 7.99 13.28
CA SER A 48 -5.53 6.96 12.54
C SER A 48 -6.24 6.71 11.20
N ASP A 49 -5.65 7.20 10.12
CA ASP A 49 -6.17 7.06 8.75
C ASP A 49 -5.54 5.84 8.08
N ASN A 50 -6.36 5.05 7.39
CA ASN A 50 -5.92 3.89 6.63
C ASN A 50 -5.38 4.32 5.26
N LEU A 51 -4.12 3.96 4.99
CA LEU A 51 -3.41 4.29 3.76
C LEU A 51 -3.10 3.01 3.00
N HIS A 52 -3.69 2.89 1.82
CA HIS A 52 -3.57 1.71 0.98
C HIS A 52 -2.72 2.03 -0.23
N TRP A 53 -1.91 1.07 -0.65
CA TRP A 53 -1.27 1.07 -1.95
C TRP A 53 -1.86 -0.01 -2.84
N TYR A 54 -2.12 0.34 -4.09
CA TYR A 54 -2.55 -0.55 -5.15
C TYR A 54 -1.64 -0.44 -6.36
N ARG A 55 -1.59 -1.50 -7.15
CA ARG A 55 -0.96 -1.53 -8.47
C ARG A 55 -1.98 -1.91 -9.51
N GLN A 56 -1.95 -1.27 -10.67
CA GLN A 56 -2.82 -1.58 -11.78
C GLN A 56 -2.01 -1.71 -13.06
N TYR A 57 -2.06 -2.89 -13.65
CA TYR A 57 -1.55 -3.14 -14.99
C TYR A 57 -2.56 -2.69 -16.02
N GLY A 58 -2.18 -1.79 -16.94
CA GLY A 58 -3.01 -1.41 -18.10
C GLY A 58 -4.51 -1.27 -17.80
N ARG A 59 -5.33 -2.08 -18.48
CA ARG A 59 -6.81 -2.09 -18.32
C ARG A 59 -7.32 -3.10 -17.28
N SER A 60 -6.44 -3.67 -16.45
CA SER A 60 -6.81 -4.59 -15.38
C SER A 60 -7.43 -3.86 -14.18
N LYS A 61 -8.02 -4.59 -13.24
CA LYS A 61 -8.45 -4.02 -11.96
C LYS A 61 -7.24 -3.67 -11.07
N PRO A 62 -7.32 -2.67 -10.19
CA PRO A 62 -6.30 -2.45 -9.17
C PRO A 62 -6.13 -3.66 -8.24
N GLU A 63 -4.89 -4.06 -8.01
CA GLU A 63 -4.45 -5.10 -7.09
C GLU A 63 -3.96 -4.45 -5.79
N PHE A 64 -4.40 -4.96 -4.66
CA PHE A 64 -3.95 -4.46 -3.35
C PHE A 64 -2.51 -4.91 -3.08
N LEU A 65 -1.64 -3.99 -2.70
CA LEU A 65 -0.26 -4.31 -2.32
C LEU A 65 -0.09 -4.39 -0.82
N VAL A 66 -0.47 -3.31 -0.11
CA VAL A 66 -0.16 -3.14 1.31
C VAL A 66 -0.99 -2.02 1.93
N LEU A 67 -1.30 -2.18 3.21
CA LEU A 67 -2.01 -1.23 4.07
C LEU A 67 -1.07 -0.78 5.18
N THR A 68 -1.07 0.52 5.47
CA THR A 68 -0.48 1.09 6.68
C THR A 68 -1.47 2.05 7.35
N TYR A 69 -1.13 2.48 8.56
CA TYR A 69 -1.91 3.45 9.33
C TYR A 69 -1.12 4.75 9.45
N SER A 70 -1.79 5.90 9.41
CA SER A 70 -1.15 7.23 9.49
C SER A 70 -0.28 7.44 10.75
N ASN A 71 -0.50 6.64 11.79
CA ASN A 71 0.24 6.64 13.06
C ASN A 71 1.17 5.41 13.23
N ALA A 72 1.39 4.62 12.17
CA ALA A 72 2.30 3.49 12.22
C ALA A 72 3.73 3.95 12.51
N LYS A 73 4.40 3.27 13.45
CA LYS A 73 5.81 3.53 13.81
C LYS A 73 6.79 2.68 13.01
N GLU A 74 6.31 1.55 12.49
CA GLU A 74 7.11 0.55 11.78
C GLU A 74 6.61 0.39 10.35
N ALA A 75 7.54 0.09 9.45
CA ALA A 75 7.22 -0.20 8.06
C ALA A 75 6.37 -1.47 7.96
N GLN A 76 5.36 -1.43 7.10
CA GLN A 76 4.53 -2.59 6.78
C GLN A 76 5.03 -3.18 5.46
N ARG A 77 5.21 -4.49 5.39
CA ARG A 77 5.58 -5.19 4.16
C ARG A 77 4.37 -5.84 3.51
N SER A 78 4.36 -5.93 2.19
CA SER A 78 3.38 -6.75 1.49
C SER A 78 3.57 -8.22 1.87
N VAL A 79 2.45 -8.92 2.02
CA VAL A 79 2.42 -10.37 2.28
C VAL A 79 2.71 -11.15 1.00
N GLU A 80 2.27 -10.63 -0.15
CA GLU A 80 2.39 -11.28 -1.45
C GLU A 80 3.78 -11.11 -2.05
N ASP A 81 4.39 -9.93 -1.88
CA ASP A 81 5.73 -9.64 -2.39
C ASP A 81 6.56 -8.83 -1.38
N PRO A 82 7.51 -9.47 -0.67
CA PRO A 82 8.31 -8.83 0.36
C PRO A 82 9.19 -7.66 -0.10
N ARG A 83 9.39 -7.49 -1.42
CA ARG A 83 10.12 -6.34 -1.98
C ARG A 83 9.36 -5.03 -1.79
N PHE A 84 8.03 -5.11 -1.63
CA PHE A 84 7.18 -3.95 -1.42
C PHE A 84 7.02 -3.67 0.07
N SER A 85 7.37 -2.46 0.49
CA SER A 85 7.16 -2.00 1.86
C SER A 85 6.64 -0.58 1.90
N VAL A 86 5.89 -0.26 2.94
CA VAL A 86 5.30 1.06 3.14
C VAL A 86 5.69 1.61 4.49
N ASN A 87 6.09 2.87 4.49
CA ASN A 87 6.42 3.61 5.71
C ASN A 87 5.86 5.04 5.66
N ILE A 88 5.84 5.67 6.83
CA ILE A 88 5.36 7.03 7.05
C ILE A 88 6.52 7.80 7.68
N PRO A 89 7.40 8.39 6.86
CA PRO A 89 8.62 9.04 7.37
C PRO A 89 8.29 10.31 8.17
N LYS A 90 7.14 10.92 7.88
CA LYS A 90 6.60 12.09 8.57
C LYS A 90 5.09 12.11 8.43
N ARG A 91 4.45 12.88 9.32
CA ARG A 91 3.01 13.15 9.27
C ARG A 91 2.60 13.53 7.85
N GLU A 92 1.46 13.00 7.39
CA GLU A 92 0.84 13.38 6.10
C GLU A 92 1.63 12.97 4.84
N HIS A 93 2.62 12.08 4.99
CA HIS A 93 3.34 11.49 3.87
C HIS A 93 3.37 9.96 3.97
N VAL A 94 3.11 9.27 2.87
CA VAL A 94 3.22 7.81 2.77
C VAL A 94 4.12 7.45 1.61
N ILE A 95 5.04 6.51 1.86
CA ILE A 95 6.00 6.01 0.88
C ILE A 95 5.71 4.53 0.62
N LEU A 96 5.71 4.13 -0.66
CA LEU A 96 5.90 2.76 -1.09
C LEU A 96 7.32 2.61 -1.63
N GLU A 97 8.09 1.71 -1.01
CA GLU A 97 9.42 1.32 -1.45
C GLU A 97 9.35 -0.05 -2.12
N ILE A 98 10.00 -0.17 -3.29
CA ILE A 98 10.24 -1.41 -4.01
C ILE A 98 11.74 -1.65 -3.93
N SER A 99 12.20 -2.58 -3.10
CA SER A 99 13.62 -2.71 -2.78
C SER A 99 14.49 -3.16 -3.97
N SER A 100 13.89 -3.81 -4.97
CA SER A 100 14.56 -4.22 -6.20
C SER A 100 13.52 -4.27 -7.31
N ALA A 101 13.53 -3.27 -8.20
CA ALA A 101 12.58 -3.15 -9.29
C ALA A 101 12.81 -4.19 -10.38
N ALA A 102 11.74 -4.75 -10.91
CA ALA A 102 11.74 -5.59 -12.09
C ALA A 102 10.94 -4.92 -13.21
N VAL A 103 11.20 -5.26 -14.48
CA VAL A 103 10.41 -4.74 -15.61
C VAL A 103 8.92 -5.05 -15.44
N SER A 104 8.58 -6.18 -14.83
CA SER A 104 7.20 -6.59 -14.50
C SER A 104 6.51 -5.73 -13.43
N ASP A 105 7.25 -4.85 -12.74
CA ASP A 105 6.67 -3.87 -11.81
C ASP A 105 6.18 -2.61 -12.54
N SER A 106 6.48 -2.43 -13.84
CA SER A 106 5.98 -1.30 -14.64
C SER A 106 4.45 -1.25 -14.64
N ALA A 107 3.86 -0.27 -13.95
CA ALA A 107 2.41 -0.17 -13.77
C ALA A 107 1.99 1.20 -13.26
N LEU A 108 0.68 1.39 -13.11
CA LEU A 108 0.08 2.54 -12.44
C LEU A 108 -0.10 2.20 -10.96
N TYR A 109 0.42 3.05 -10.08
CA TYR A 109 0.40 2.86 -8.64
C TYR A 109 -0.49 3.90 -7.98
N TYR A 110 -1.42 3.41 -7.16
CA TYR A 110 -2.39 4.25 -6.48
C TYR A 110 -2.16 4.23 -4.98
N CYS A 111 -2.16 5.41 -4.39
CA CYS A 111 -2.29 5.58 -2.95
C CYS A 111 -3.72 6.04 -2.64
N ALA A 112 -4.36 5.44 -1.64
CA ALA A 112 -5.74 5.75 -1.29
C ALA A 112 -5.92 5.93 0.21
N LEU A 113 -6.66 6.97 0.58
CA LEU A 113 -7.16 7.22 1.93
C LEU A 113 -8.54 6.58 2.06
N ARG A 114 -8.64 5.49 2.85
CA ARG A 114 -9.86 4.67 3.02
C ARG A 114 -10.34 4.04 1.69
N PRO A 115 -10.99 2.87 1.67
CA PRO A 115 -11.46 2.28 0.43
C PRO A 115 -12.57 3.14 -0.20
N THR A 116 -12.38 3.58 -1.45
CA THR A 116 -13.29 4.46 -2.22
C THR A 116 -14.46 3.73 -2.89
N VAL A 117 -14.91 2.59 -2.37
CA VAL A 117 -16.00 1.84 -3.02
C VAL A 117 -17.36 2.31 -2.47
N THR A 118 -18.18 2.91 -3.34
CA THR A 118 -19.61 3.22 -3.14
C THR A 118 -20.53 1.98 -3.22
N GLY A 119 -19.99 0.77 -3.12
CA GLY A 119 -20.73 -0.50 -3.10
C GLY A 119 -20.57 -1.18 -1.75
N ASN A 120 -21.68 -1.54 -1.10
CA ASN A 120 -21.83 -2.11 0.25
C ASN A 120 -20.56 -2.78 0.86
N THR A 121 -19.65 -1.97 1.40
CA THR A 121 -18.35 -2.40 1.96
C THR A 121 -18.46 -2.88 3.41
N SER A 122 -19.61 -2.68 4.05
CA SER A 122 -19.85 -3.09 5.44
C SER A 122 -19.71 -4.60 5.63
N THR A 123 -20.01 -5.40 4.61
CA THR A 123 -19.92 -6.86 4.67
C THR A 123 -18.46 -7.33 4.58
N LEU A 124 -17.66 -6.82 3.64
CA LEU A 124 -16.26 -7.22 3.46
C LEU A 124 -15.35 -6.76 4.61
N TYR A 125 -15.59 -5.57 5.16
CA TYR A 125 -14.88 -5.10 6.34
C TYR A 125 -15.16 -5.98 7.57
N LYS A 126 -16.43 -6.37 7.78
CA LYS A 126 -16.79 -7.29 8.87
C LYS A 126 -16.12 -8.65 8.71
N THR A 127 -16.14 -9.23 7.52
CA THR A 127 -15.55 -10.55 7.25
C THR A 127 -14.04 -10.56 7.44
N SER A 128 -13.32 -9.59 6.87
CA SER A 128 -11.85 -9.52 7.03
C SER A 128 -11.40 -9.22 8.46
N TYR A 129 -12.18 -8.44 9.22
CA TYR A 129 -11.92 -8.18 10.64
C TYR A 129 -12.18 -9.41 11.50
N SER A 130 -13.29 -10.13 11.29
CA SER A 130 -13.61 -11.34 12.04
C SER A 130 -12.58 -12.45 11.77
N GLU A 131 -12.23 -12.69 10.50
CA GLU A 131 -11.21 -13.67 10.13
C GLU A 131 -9.83 -13.35 10.71
N ARG A 132 -9.49 -12.07 10.87
CA ARG A 132 -8.21 -11.67 11.44
C ARG A 132 -8.19 -11.77 12.95
N GLN A 133 -9.32 -11.56 13.63
CA GLN A 133 -9.42 -11.86 15.06
C GLN A 133 -9.25 -13.36 15.30
N GLU A 134 -9.99 -14.20 14.58
CA GLU A 134 -9.90 -15.67 14.72
C GLU A 134 -8.47 -16.20 14.52
N ARG A 135 -7.77 -15.73 13.48
CA ARG A 135 -6.36 -16.09 13.26
C ARG A 135 -5.43 -15.64 14.39
N ASN A 136 -5.70 -14.47 14.99
CA ASN A 136 -4.91 -13.97 16.10
C ASN A 136 -5.16 -14.80 17.38
N THR A 137 -6.41 -15.14 17.68
CA THR A 137 -6.75 -15.99 18.83
C THR A 137 -6.20 -17.41 18.68
N GLU A 138 -6.24 -17.97 17.46
CA GLU A 138 -5.63 -19.28 17.18
C GLU A 138 -4.10 -19.26 17.38
N THR A 139 -3.45 -18.17 16.98
CA THR A 139 -2.02 -17.99 17.16
C THR A 139 -1.67 -17.89 18.64
N GLU A 140 -2.43 -17.12 19.42
CA GLU A 140 -2.24 -16.98 20.87
C GLU A 140 -2.45 -18.30 21.63
N MET A 141 -3.52 -19.05 21.33
CA MET A 141 -3.75 -20.36 21.94
C MET A 141 -2.67 -21.39 21.59
N LYS A 142 -2.11 -21.33 20.38
CA LYS A 142 -1.00 -22.20 19.97
C LYS A 142 0.30 -21.82 20.68
N THR A 143 0.53 -20.54 20.90
CA THR A 143 1.68 -20.04 21.68
C THR A 143 1.59 -20.42 23.15
N GLU A 144 0.40 -20.41 23.77
CA GLU A 144 0.23 -20.86 25.16
C GLU A 144 0.38 -22.38 25.31
N ARG A 145 -0.13 -23.17 24.37
CA ARG A 145 0.01 -24.63 24.38
C ARG A 145 1.47 -25.10 24.27
N ASN A 146 2.31 -24.35 23.57
CA ASN A 146 3.74 -24.66 23.41
C ASN A 146 4.61 -24.21 24.61
N LYS A 147 4.02 -23.58 25.63
CA LYS A 147 4.70 -23.17 26.88
C LYS A 147 4.48 -24.15 28.05
N LEU A 148 3.64 -25.16 27.85
CA LEU A 148 3.44 -26.31 28.74
C LEU A 148 4.25 -27.51 28.22
#